data_AF-A0A355F6X6-F1
#
_entry.id   AF-A0A355F6X6-F1
#
_cell.length_a   1.000
_cell.length_b   1.000
_cell.length_c   1.000
_cell.angle_alpha   90.00
_cell.angle_beta   90.00
_cell.angle_gamma   90.00
#
_symmetry.space_group_name_H-M   'P 1'
#
loop_
_entity.id
_entity.type
_entity.pdbx_description
1 polymer ?
#
loop_
_entity_poly.entity_id
_entity_poly.type
_entity_poly.pdbx_seq_one_letter_code
_entity_poly.pdbx_strand_id
1 'polypeptide(L)'
;LARRLEPVRDPGRPPVFQALFVFQAAAPGQEPGLGAFAAGQAGARIELDGLALESFPFERGTAQFDVTLSAAQAGDGLALACEYDAALFDRVTIGRWLGHLETLLAAAAAHPEMRLAELPWLGAA
;
A
#
# COMPACT_ATOMS: atom_id res chain seq x y z
N LEU A 1 23.04 -1.02 -2.60
CA LEU A 1 22.83 0.45 -2.59
C LEU A 1 23.42 1.11 -1.34
N ALA A 2 22.98 0.78 -0.13
CA ALA A 2 23.47 1.41 1.11
C ALA A 2 25.01 1.37 1.30
N ARG A 3 25.68 0.27 0.91
CA ARG A 3 27.15 0.20 0.94
C ARG A 3 27.85 1.22 0.04
N ARG A 4 27.22 1.61 -1.07
CA ARG A 4 27.77 2.58 -2.04
C ARG A 4 27.53 4.03 -1.62
N LEU A 5 26.44 4.28 -0.88
CA LEU A 5 26.03 5.62 -0.47
C LEU A 5 26.62 6.04 0.88
N GLU A 6 27.18 5.10 1.63
CA GLU A 6 27.80 5.33 2.95
C GLU A 6 26.98 6.25 3.87
N PRO A 7 25.66 6.03 4.02
CA PRO A 7 24.82 6.93 4.81
C PRO A 7 25.20 6.86 6.29
N VAL A 8 25.05 7.98 7.00
CA VAL A 8 25.13 8.02 8.46
C VAL A 8 24.15 6.99 9.02
N ARG A 9 24.66 6.09 9.87
CA ARG A 9 23.85 5.02 10.46
C ARG A 9 23.09 5.55 11.66
N ASP A 10 21.77 5.49 11.59
CA ASP A 10 20.86 5.71 12.70
C ASP A 10 20.07 4.39 12.92
N PRO A 11 20.21 3.73 14.09
CA PRO A 11 19.48 2.50 14.38
C PRO A 11 17.95 2.65 14.35
N GLY A 12 17.44 3.87 14.56
CA GLY A 12 16.02 4.17 14.52
C GLY A 12 15.48 4.46 13.13
N ARG A 13 16.31 4.43 12.08
CA ARG A 13 15.88 4.81 10.72
C ARG A 13 16.40 3.87 9.64
N PRO A 14 15.55 3.48 8.69
CA PRO A 14 16.01 2.83 7.48
C PRO A 14 17.04 3.71 6.73
N PRO A 15 18.16 3.14 6.28
CA PRO A 15 19.34 3.92 5.90
C PRO A 15 19.28 4.61 4.52
N VAL A 16 18.24 4.37 3.71
CA VAL A 16 18.18 4.87 2.33
C VAL A 16 16.81 5.45 1.97
N PHE A 17 15.73 4.80 2.39
CA PHE A 17 14.35 5.23 2.17
C PHE A 17 13.49 4.82 3.35
N GLN A 18 12.50 5.64 3.70
CA GLN A 18 11.62 5.43 4.84
C GLN A 18 10.20 5.01 4.42
N ALA A 19 9.89 5.15 3.13
CA ALA A 19 8.63 4.73 2.52
C ALA A 19 8.88 3.67 1.46
N LEU A 20 8.13 2.57 1.53
CA LEU A 20 8.13 1.50 0.54
C LEU A 20 6.77 1.43 -0.16
N PHE A 21 6.78 1.31 -1.48
CA PHE A 21 5.60 1.02 -2.28
C PHE A 21 5.76 -0.34 -2.96
N VAL A 22 4.76 -1.20 -2.82
CA VAL A 22 4.70 -2.52 -3.46
C VAL A 22 3.43 -2.60 -4.30
N PHE A 23 3.57 -2.93 -5.58
CA PHE A 23 2.44 -3.15 -6.48
C PHE A 23 2.44 -4.57 -7.02
N GLN A 24 1.31 -5.26 -6.86
CA GLN A 24 1.05 -6.59 -7.39
C GLN A 24 0.01 -6.49 -8.51
N ALA A 25 0.49 -6.57 -9.75
CA ALA A 25 -0.37 -6.63 -10.93
C ALA A 25 -1.07 -8.00 -11.02
N ALA A 26 -2.30 -8.02 -11.55
CA ALA A 26 -2.94 -9.30 -11.84
C ALA A 26 -2.24 -10.03 -12.98
N ALA A 27 -2.03 -11.33 -12.82
CA ALA A 27 -1.63 -12.20 -13.91
C ALA A 27 -2.86 -12.77 -14.66
N PRO A 28 -2.77 -13.06 -15.96
CA PRO A 28 -3.81 -13.80 -16.68
C PRO A 28 -4.07 -15.17 -16.01
N GLY A 29 -5.33 -15.53 -15.82
CA GLY A 29 -5.72 -16.78 -15.17
C GLY A 29 -5.52 -16.81 -13.65
N GLN A 30 -5.27 -15.65 -13.03
CA GLN A 30 -5.15 -15.54 -11.58
C GLN A 30 -6.50 -15.76 -10.89
N GLU A 31 -6.47 -16.43 -9.74
CA GLU A 31 -7.64 -16.67 -8.90
C GLU A 31 -8.35 -15.36 -8.52
N PRO A 32 -9.69 -15.29 -8.73
CA PRO A 32 -10.50 -14.18 -8.26
C PRO A 32 -10.30 -13.95 -6.76
N GLY A 33 -10.14 -12.69 -6.35
CA GLY A 33 -9.94 -12.35 -4.94
C GLY A 33 -8.50 -12.51 -4.42
N LEU A 34 -7.57 -13.07 -5.22
CA LEU A 34 -6.17 -13.25 -4.79
C LEU A 34 -5.48 -11.93 -4.42
N GLY A 35 -5.77 -10.84 -5.13
CA GLY A 35 -5.19 -9.54 -4.79
C GLY A 35 -5.66 -9.03 -3.43
N ALA A 36 -6.96 -9.13 -3.14
CA ALA A 36 -7.50 -8.77 -1.82
C ALA A 36 -6.94 -9.68 -0.71
N PHE A 37 -6.81 -10.98 -0.99
CA PHE A 37 -6.19 -11.94 -0.07
C PHE A 37 -4.72 -11.62 0.20
N ALA A 38 -3.92 -11.35 -0.84
CA ALA A 38 -2.50 -11.00 -0.74
C ALA A 38 -2.28 -9.65 -0.05
N ALA A 39 -3.20 -8.70 -0.23
CA ALA A 39 -3.22 -7.44 0.49
C ALA A 39 -3.63 -7.59 1.98
N GLY A 40 -4.09 -8.78 2.40
CA GLY A 40 -4.50 -9.03 3.78
C GLY A 40 -5.83 -8.38 4.15
N GLN A 41 -6.71 -8.11 3.17
CA GLN A 41 -8.04 -7.57 3.43
C GLN A 41 -8.88 -8.59 4.20
N ALA A 42 -9.28 -8.29 5.44
CA ALA A 42 -10.03 -9.21 6.28
C ALA A 42 -11.24 -9.85 5.57
N GLY A 43 -11.35 -11.19 5.66
CA GLY A 43 -12.44 -11.95 5.04
C GLY A 43 -12.34 -12.14 3.52
N ALA A 44 -11.24 -11.73 2.87
CA ALA A 44 -11.01 -12.07 1.47
C ALA A 44 -10.87 -13.60 1.32
N ARG A 45 -11.56 -14.16 0.33
CA ARG A 45 -11.60 -15.61 0.08
C ARG A 45 -11.05 -15.93 -1.29
N ILE A 46 -10.33 -17.04 -1.37
CA ILE A 46 -9.83 -17.63 -2.61
C ILE A 46 -10.00 -19.13 -2.57
N GLU A 47 -10.04 -19.74 -3.76
CA GLU A 47 -9.89 -21.18 -3.93
C GLU A 47 -8.51 -21.45 -4.52
N LEU A 48 -7.74 -22.36 -3.93
CA LEU A 48 -6.45 -22.80 -4.49
C LEU A 48 -6.44 -24.31 -4.51
N ASP A 49 -6.44 -24.90 -5.70
CA ASP A 49 -6.43 -26.36 -5.92
C ASP A 49 -7.47 -27.10 -5.07
N GLY A 50 -8.70 -26.57 -5.00
CA GLY A 50 -9.81 -27.15 -4.22
C GLY A 50 -9.79 -26.86 -2.72
N LEU A 51 -8.83 -26.08 -2.23
CA LEU A 51 -8.81 -25.58 -0.86
C LEU A 51 -9.48 -24.21 -0.80
N ALA A 52 -10.41 -24.03 0.14
CA ALA A 52 -10.97 -22.73 0.45
C ALA A 52 -10.10 -22.02 1.50
N LEU A 53 -9.57 -20.85 1.17
CA LEU A 53 -8.78 -20.02 2.07
C LEU A 53 -9.54 -18.73 2.37
N GLU A 54 -9.42 -18.26 3.61
CA GLU A 54 -9.92 -16.96 4.04
C GLU A 54 -8.80 -16.20 4.74
N SER A 55 -8.58 -14.95 4.35
CA SER A 55 -7.59 -14.09 4.98
C SER A 55 -8.07 -13.64 6.36
N PHE A 56 -7.23 -13.86 7.36
CA PHE A 56 -7.45 -13.40 8.73
C PHE A 56 -6.62 -12.14 9.00
N PRO A 57 -7.19 -11.08 9.58
CA PRO A 57 -6.44 -9.88 9.95
C PRO A 57 -5.41 -10.24 11.02
N PHE A 58 -4.13 -10.13 10.68
CA PHE A 58 -3.03 -10.34 11.61
C PHE A 58 -2.28 -9.03 11.82
N GLU A 59 -2.19 -8.58 13.07
CA GLU A 59 -1.37 -7.40 13.40
C GLU A 59 0.11 -7.80 13.35
N ARG A 60 0.82 -7.31 12.32
CA ARG A 60 2.28 -7.44 12.25
C ARG A 60 2.88 -6.57 13.35
N GLY A 61 3.49 -7.21 14.34
CA GLY A 61 3.92 -6.55 15.58
C GLY A 61 5.03 -5.51 15.45
N THR A 62 5.69 -5.39 14.28
CA THR A 62 6.70 -4.34 14.03
C THR A 62 6.69 -3.93 12.55
N ALA A 63 6.67 -2.62 12.29
CA ALA A 63 6.84 -2.07 10.96
C ALA A 63 8.33 -2.08 10.57
N GLN A 64 8.65 -2.52 9.36
CA GLN A 64 10.04 -2.57 8.87
C GLN A 64 10.55 -1.23 8.34
N PHE A 65 9.61 -0.36 7.94
CA PHE A 65 9.83 0.99 7.44
C PHE A 65 8.79 1.92 8.09
N ASP A 66 9.07 3.21 8.12
CA ASP A 66 8.15 4.22 8.66
C ASP A 66 6.75 4.08 8.02
N VAL A 67 6.69 3.85 6.70
CA VAL A 67 5.45 3.54 5.96
C VAL A 67 5.72 2.50 4.85
N THR A 68 4.85 1.50 4.73
CA THR A 68 4.78 0.59 3.60
C THR A 68 3.36 0.55 3.05
N LEU A 69 3.20 1.02 1.80
CA LEU A 69 1.95 0.93 1.06
C LEU A 69 2.03 -0.26 0.09
N SER A 70 1.16 -1.24 0.30
CA SER A 70 0.97 -2.38 -0.61
C SER A 70 -0.32 -2.20 -1.39
N ALA A 71 -0.25 -2.39 -2.70
CA ALA A 71 -1.37 -2.31 -3.61
C ALA A 71 -1.45 -3.59 -4.43
N ALA A 72 -2.65 -4.16 -4.54
CA ALA A 72 -2.91 -5.34 -5.37
C ALA A 72 -4.17 -5.13 -6.19
N GLN A 73 -4.17 -5.61 -7.43
CA GLN A 73 -5.37 -5.56 -8.26
C GLN A 73 -6.46 -6.48 -7.70
N ALA A 74 -7.67 -5.94 -7.51
CA ALA A 74 -8.81 -6.65 -6.96
C ALA A 74 -10.07 -6.31 -7.78
N GLY A 75 -10.48 -7.23 -8.65
CA GLY A 75 -11.54 -6.96 -9.63
C GLY A 75 -11.18 -5.78 -10.54
N ASP A 76 -12.10 -4.83 -10.68
CA ASP A 76 -11.92 -3.61 -11.46
C ASP A 76 -11.19 -2.49 -10.69
N GLY A 77 -10.74 -2.77 -9.46
CA GLY A 77 -10.11 -1.80 -8.57
C GLY A 77 -8.77 -2.26 -8.01
N LEU A 78 -8.31 -1.51 -7.02
CA LEU A 78 -7.11 -1.79 -6.24
C LEU A 78 -7.49 -2.00 -4.77
N ALA A 79 -6.99 -3.09 -4.18
CA ALA A 79 -6.95 -3.25 -2.73
C ALA A 79 -5.66 -2.62 -2.20
N LEU A 80 -5.77 -1.76 -1.19
CA LEU A 80 -4.64 -1.10 -0.55
C LEU A 80 -4.50 -1.56 0.91
N ALA A 81 -3.26 -1.78 1.33
CA ALA A 81 -2.90 -2.00 2.72
C ALA A 81 -1.72 -1.10 3.09
N CYS A 82 -1.86 -0.38 4.21
CA CYS A 82 -0.83 0.51 4.71
C CYS A 82 -0.34 0.02 6.08
N GLU A 83 0.92 -0.41 6.12
CA GLU A 83 1.66 -0.69 7.35
C GLU A 83 2.49 0.54 7.71
N TYR A 84 2.53 0.91 8.98
CA TYR A 84 3.23 2.11 9.43
C TYR A 84 3.76 1.94 10.86
N ASP A 85 4.81 2.70 11.18
CA ASP A 85 5.32 2.77 12.55
C ASP A 85 4.35 3.58 13.44
N ALA A 86 3.72 2.89 14.39
CA ALA A 86 2.77 3.46 15.33
C ALA A 86 3.42 4.43 16.35
N ALA A 87 4.75 4.45 16.47
CA ALA A 87 5.46 5.47 17.23
C ALA A 87 5.58 6.81 16.48
N LEU A 88 5.41 6.79 15.15
CA LEU A 88 5.53 7.97 14.28
C LEU A 88 4.17 8.46 13.77
N PHE A 89 3.22 7.55 13.53
CA PHE A 89 1.93 7.88 12.92
C PHE A 89 0.77 7.22 13.65
N ASP A 90 -0.38 7.91 13.65
CA ASP A 90 -1.64 7.36 14.10
C ASP A 90 -2.55 6.95 12.92
N ARG A 91 -3.57 6.15 13.23
CA ARG A 91 -4.55 5.65 12.25
C ARG A 91 -5.28 6.78 11.52
N VAL A 92 -5.56 7.89 12.19
CA VAL A 92 -6.30 9.03 11.62
C VAL A 92 -5.47 9.71 10.54
N THR A 93 -4.19 9.93 10.81
CA THR A 93 -3.21 10.51 9.89
C THR A 93 -3.07 9.65 8.64
N ILE A 94 -2.90 8.33 8.83
CA ILE A 94 -2.78 7.39 7.72
C ILE A 94 -4.06 7.30 6.91
N GLY A 95 -5.23 7.28 7.57
CA GLY A 95 -6.53 7.32 6.88
C GLY A 95 -6.69 8.57 6.00
N ARG A 96 -6.31 9.75 6.52
CA ARG A 96 -6.32 10.99 5.74
C ARG A 96 -5.37 10.93 4.54
N TRP A 97 -4.16 10.40 4.73
CA TRP A 97 -3.20 10.25 3.63
C TRP A 97 -3.70 9.31 2.53
N LEU A 98 -4.37 8.21 2.90
CA LEU A 98 -4.98 7.30 1.93
C LEU A 98 -6.10 8.00 1.14
N GLY A 99 -6.95 8.81 1.79
CA GLY A 99 -7.96 9.61 1.07
C GLY A 99 -7.36 10.69 0.15
N HIS A 100 -6.25 11.30 0.55
CA HIS A 100 -5.48 12.22 -0.31
C HIS A 100 -4.89 11.49 -1.52
N LEU A 101 -4.33 10.30 -1.31
CA LEU A 101 -3.81 9.46 -2.38
C LEU A 101 -4.91 9.06 -3.36
N GLU A 102 -6.08 8.66 -2.87
CA GLU A 102 -7.24 8.35 -3.71
C GLU A 102 -7.65 9.55 -4.59
N THR A 103 -7.71 10.75 -4.00
CA THR A 103 -8.03 11.99 -4.72
C THR A 103 -7.01 12.27 -5.83
N LEU A 104 -5.72 12.15 -5.51
CA LEU A 104 -4.63 12.34 -6.47
C LEU A 104 -4.69 11.31 -7.61
N LEU A 105 -4.89 10.03 -7.30
CA LEU A 105 -4.96 8.96 -8.29
C LEU A 105 -6.17 9.12 -9.22
N ALA A 106 -7.32 9.50 -8.68
CA ALA A 106 -8.52 9.76 -9.47
C ALA A 106 -8.31 10.92 -10.46
N ALA A 107 -7.70 12.02 -10.01
CA ALA A 107 -7.42 13.17 -10.86
C ALA A 107 -6.37 12.85 -11.94
N ALA A 108 -5.29 12.13 -11.58
CA ALA A 108 -4.26 11.72 -12.52
C ALA A 108 -4.81 10.76 -13.59
N ALA A 109 -5.71 9.85 -13.22
CA ALA A 109 -6.35 8.93 -14.16
C ALA A 109 -7.33 9.65 -15.11
N ALA A 110 -8.05 10.67 -14.63
CA ALA A 110 -8.97 11.47 -15.43
C ALA A 110 -8.27 12.47 -16.36
N HIS A 111 -7.11 12.99 -15.95
CA HIS A 111 -6.33 14.01 -16.66
C HIS A 111 -4.83 13.67 -16.70
N PRO A 112 -4.43 12.63 -17.45
CA PRO A 112 -3.04 12.15 -17.44
C PRO A 112 -2.02 13.16 -17.98
N GLU A 113 -2.46 14.13 -18.78
CA GLU A 113 -1.65 15.22 -19.31
C GLU A 113 -1.49 16.42 -18.35
N MET A 114 -2.29 16.47 -17.28
CA MET A 114 -2.22 17.56 -16.30
C MET A 114 -0.88 17.54 -15.55
N ARG A 115 -0.34 18.72 -15.26
CA ARG A 115 0.93 18.80 -14.53
C ARG A 115 0.72 18.31 -13.10
N LEU A 116 1.71 17.59 -12.56
CA LEU A 116 1.66 17.07 -11.18
C LEU A 116 1.33 18.17 -10.14
N ALA A 117 1.85 19.38 -10.34
CA ALA A 117 1.62 20.51 -9.44
C ALA A 117 0.19 21.08 -9.48
N GLU A 118 -0.59 20.74 -10.50
CA GLU A 118 -1.97 21.21 -10.73
C GLU A 118 -3.00 20.14 -10.33
N LEU A 119 -2.56 18.89 -10.12
CA LEU A 119 -3.45 17.82 -9.70
C LEU A 119 -3.99 18.08 -8.28
N PRO A 120 -5.32 18.04 -8.08
CA PRO A 120 -5.88 18.07 -6.75
C PRO A 120 -5.47 16.79 -6.02
N TRP A 121 -4.92 16.95 -4.81
CA TRP A 121 -4.45 15.83 -3.99
C TRP A 121 -4.98 15.87 -2.55
N LEU A 122 -5.60 16.98 -2.14
CA LEU A 122 -6.26 17.09 -0.85
C LEU A 122 -7.70 16.57 -0.97
N GLY A 123 -7.96 15.43 -0.34
CA GLY A 123 -9.31 14.91 -0.13
C GLY A 123 -10.07 15.70 0.94
N ALA A 124 -11.37 15.42 1.10
CA ALA A 124 -12.17 15.97 2.20
C ALA A 124 -11.57 15.55 3.56
N ALA A 125 -11.54 16.49 4.51
CA ALA A 125 -11.02 16.29 5.87
C ALA A 125 -11.96 15.46 6.75
#